data_AF-A0A7S0QDD9-F1
#
_entry.id   AF-A0A7S0QDD9-F1
#
_cell.length_a   1.000
_cell.length_b   1.000
_cell.length_c   1.000
_cell.angle_alpha   90.00
_cell.angle_beta   90.00
_cell.angle_gamma   90.00
#
_symmetry.space_group_name_H-M   'P 1'
#
loop_
_entity.id
_entity.type
_entity.pdbx_description
1 polymer ?
#
loop_
_entity_poly.entity_id
_entity_poly.type
_entity_poly.pdbx_seq_one_letter_code
_entity_poly.pdbx_strand_id
1 'polypeptide(L)'
;FFGYVVVMNLFIAFICDGFNVYRNQSSVQIYYRKYIRQIQQNAPRIVWFRPPKNPISKAARGLVESAVFKTFSMICVGINICFLLSDHAGSSADFERMLDLQNYIFFWELLFEVTIGVIAYGPFGGVLDDRWRAFDFLILLITAISYLTISKTGSTLAKACRLFRVIRLMRMFKPIRIIL
;
A
#
# COMPACT_ATOMS: atom_id res chain seq x y z
N PHE A 1 -12.71 5.55 54.48
CA PHE A 1 -12.18 4.25 54.93
C PHE A 1 -12.87 3.06 54.24
N PHE A 2 -14.21 2.91 54.35
CA PHE A 2 -14.96 1.78 53.77
C PHE A 2 -14.82 1.62 52.24
N GLY A 3 -14.86 2.72 51.47
CA GLY A 3 -14.73 2.67 50.01
C GLY A 3 -13.38 2.13 49.50
N TYR A 4 -12.28 2.42 50.20
CA TYR A 4 -10.95 1.93 49.83
C TYR A 4 -10.84 0.41 49.95
N VAL A 5 -11.41 -0.16 51.01
CA VAL A 5 -11.42 -1.61 51.25
C VAL A 5 -12.23 -2.34 50.17
N VAL A 6 -13.37 -1.76 49.75
CA VAL A 6 -14.20 -2.34 48.68
C VAL A 6 -13.47 -2.32 47.34
N VAL A 7 -12.82 -1.20 46.99
CA VAL A 7 -12.07 -1.08 45.73
C VAL A 7 -10.88 -2.03 45.69
N MET A 8 -10.13 -2.16 46.79
CA MET A 8 -8.99 -3.09 46.87
C MET A 8 -9.43 -4.54 46.75
N ASN A 9 -10.50 -4.95 47.43
CA ASN A 9 -11.01 -6.31 47.35
C ASN A 9 -11.55 -6.65 45.95
N LEU A 10 -12.19 -5.70 45.27
CA LEU A 10 -12.68 -5.87 43.91
C LEU A 10 -11.52 -5.98 42.90
N PHE A 11 -10.45 -5.21 43.10
CA PHE A 11 -9.24 -5.29 42.28
C PHE A 11 -8.50 -6.63 42.46
N ILE A 12 -8.37 -7.11 43.69
CA ILE A 12 -7.79 -8.43 43.99
C ILE A 12 -8.64 -9.54 43.37
N ALA A 13 -9.97 -9.45 43.46
CA ALA A 13 -10.88 -10.41 42.85
C ALA A 13 -10.72 -10.45 41.32
N PHE A 14 -10.64 -9.29 40.65
CA PHE A 14 -10.41 -9.20 39.21
C PHE A 14 -9.07 -9.82 38.79
N ILE A 15 -7.98 -9.54 39.53
CA ILE A 15 -6.67 -10.12 39.25
C ILE A 15 -6.70 -11.64 39.45
N CYS A 16 -7.25 -12.11 40.58
CA CYS A 16 -7.36 -13.53 40.88
C CYS A 16 -8.19 -14.27 39.82
N ASP A 17 -9.30 -13.68 39.36
CA ASP A 17 -10.13 -14.25 38.30
C ASP A 17 -9.37 -14.27 36.96
N GLY A 18 -8.65 -13.20 36.64
CA GLY A 18 -7.73 -13.15 35.49
C GLY A 18 -6.69 -14.26 35.53
N PHE A 19 -6.01 -14.47 36.65
CA PHE A 19 -5.05 -15.57 36.81
C PHE A 19 -5.72 -16.95 36.77
N ASN A 20 -6.92 -17.10 37.33
CA ASN A 20 -7.66 -18.35 37.35
C ASN A 20 -8.06 -18.81 35.93
N VAL A 21 -8.39 -17.87 35.05
CA VAL A 21 -8.64 -18.12 33.62
C VAL A 21 -7.42 -18.74 32.92
N TYR A 22 -6.20 -18.44 33.38
CA TYR A 22 -4.96 -19.00 32.83
C TYR A 22 -4.43 -20.23 33.60
N ARG A 23 -4.82 -20.41 34.87
CA ARG A 23 -4.32 -21.48 35.75
C ARG A 23 -4.76 -22.88 35.32
N ASN A 24 -5.97 -23.01 34.75
CA ASN A 24 -6.55 -24.29 34.33
C ASN A 24 -6.54 -24.50 32.80
N GLN A 25 -5.80 -23.69 32.05
CA GLN A 25 -5.63 -23.93 30.62
C GLN A 25 -4.59 -25.01 30.42
N SER A 26 -5.00 -26.15 29.85
CA SER A 26 -4.05 -27.17 29.40
C SER A 26 -3.14 -26.60 28.31
N SER A 27 -1.89 -27.04 28.26
CA SER A 27 -0.93 -26.59 27.23
C SER A 27 -1.52 -26.74 25.82
N VAL A 28 -2.32 -27.80 25.60
CA VAL A 28 -3.07 -28.05 24.36
C VAL A 28 -4.00 -26.90 23.99
N GLN A 29 -4.74 -26.33 24.95
CA GLN A 29 -5.63 -25.18 24.71
C GLN A 29 -4.85 -23.92 24.33
N ILE A 30 -3.67 -23.72 24.92
CA ILE A 30 -2.77 -22.60 24.60
C ILE A 30 -2.24 -22.75 23.16
N TYR A 31 -1.77 -23.95 22.78
CA TYR A 31 -1.33 -24.24 21.41
C TYR A 31 -2.48 -24.10 20.41
N TYR A 32 -3.67 -24.60 20.74
CA TYR A 32 -4.85 -24.52 19.88
C TYR A 32 -5.27 -23.07 19.62
N ARG A 33 -5.34 -22.22 20.66
CA ARG A 33 -5.65 -20.79 20.50
C ARG A 33 -4.60 -20.07 19.65
N LYS A 34 -3.32 -20.37 19.86
CA LYS A 34 -2.23 -19.80 19.05
C LYS A 34 -2.36 -20.20 17.59
N TYR A 35 -2.67 -21.47 17.33
CA TYR A 35 -2.88 -22.02 16.00
C TYR A 35 -4.09 -21.39 15.28
N ILE A 36 -5.25 -21.31 15.95
CA ILE A 36 -6.45 -20.66 15.40
C ILE A 36 -6.20 -19.18 15.09
N ARG A 37 -5.48 -18.46 15.95
CA ARG A 37 -5.13 -17.05 15.71
C ARG A 37 -4.23 -16.89 14.50
N GLN A 38 -3.24 -17.77 14.32
CA GLN A 38 -2.39 -17.78 13.12
C GLN A 38 -3.20 -18.08 11.86
N ILE A 39 -4.13 -19.04 11.90
CA ILE A 39 -5.00 -19.35 10.76
C ILE A 39 -5.88 -18.14 10.41
N GLN A 40 -6.48 -17.48 11.40
CA GLN A 40 -7.34 -16.32 11.14
C GLN A 40 -6.54 -15.11 10.60
N GLN A 41 -5.32 -14.90 11.10
CA GLN A 41 -4.44 -13.82 10.63
C GLN A 41 -3.84 -14.09 9.25
N ASN A 42 -3.47 -15.33 8.98
CA ASN A 42 -2.90 -15.78 7.71
C ASN A 42 -3.93 -16.37 6.75
N ALA A 43 -5.23 -16.25 7.07
CA ALA A 43 -6.29 -16.74 6.21
C ALA A 43 -6.11 -16.11 4.82
N PRO A 44 -6.01 -16.93 3.75
CA PRO A 44 -5.79 -16.40 2.42
C PRO A 44 -6.96 -15.48 2.10
N ARG A 45 -6.66 -14.22 1.77
CA ARG A 45 -7.70 -13.35 1.21
C ARG A 45 -8.12 -13.96 -0.11
N ILE A 46 -9.34 -14.49 -0.16
CA ILE A 46 -9.96 -14.96 -1.40
C ILE A 46 -10.18 -13.72 -2.26
N VAL A 47 -9.33 -13.51 -3.26
CA VAL A 47 -9.46 -12.38 -4.18
C VAL A 47 -10.30 -12.85 -5.36
N TRP A 48 -11.53 -12.34 -5.46
CA TRP A 48 -12.52 -12.70 -6.47
C TRP A 48 -12.22 -12.07 -7.84
N PHE A 49 -11.04 -12.33 -8.41
CA PHE A 49 -10.78 -11.88 -9.77
C PHE A 49 -11.47 -12.79 -10.78
N ARG A 50 -12.34 -12.21 -11.61
CA ARG A 50 -12.93 -12.92 -12.75
C ARG A 50 -11.78 -13.45 -13.66
N PRO A 51 -11.84 -14.72 -14.11
CA PRO A 51 -10.82 -15.26 -15.00
C PRO A 51 -10.80 -14.48 -16.33
N PRO A 52 -9.61 -14.20 -16.90
CA PRO A 52 -9.49 -13.46 -18.14
C PRO A 52 -10.12 -14.26 -19.29
N LYS A 53 -11.14 -13.69 -19.94
CA LYS A 53 -11.82 -14.33 -21.08
C LYS A 53 -11.04 -14.20 -22.39
N ASN A 54 -10.30 -13.10 -22.56
CA ASN A 54 -9.60 -12.76 -23.79
C ASN A 54 -8.11 -13.09 -23.70
N PRO A 55 -7.45 -13.51 -24.80
CA PRO A 55 -6.02 -13.84 -24.81
C PRO A 55 -5.15 -12.63 -24.43
N ILE A 56 -5.55 -11.43 -24.85
CA ILE A 56 -4.89 -10.16 -24.51
C ILE A 56 -4.94 -9.91 -22.99
N SER A 57 -6.09 -10.17 -22.36
CA SER A 57 -6.26 -10.00 -20.91
C SER A 57 -5.42 -11.02 -20.12
N LYS A 58 -5.29 -12.25 -20.63
CA LYS A 58 -4.42 -13.28 -20.05
C LYS A 58 -2.94 -12.89 -20.13
N ALA A 59 -2.48 -12.38 -21.27
CA ALA A 59 -1.11 -11.91 -21.45
C ALA A 59 -0.81 -10.68 -20.59
N ALA A 60 -1.71 -9.69 -20.57
CA ALA A 60 -1.61 -8.50 -19.72
C ALA A 60 -1.53 -8.88 -18.23
N ARG A 61 -2.30 -9.88 -17.81
CA ARG A 61 -2.28 -10.38 -16.44
C ARG A 61 -0.97 -11.07 -16.10
N GLY A 62 -0.44 -11.90 -17.00
CA GLY A 62 0.89 -12.49 -16.85
C GLY A 62 1.99 -11.42 -16.72
N LEU A 63 1.90 -10.34 -17.50
CA LEU A 63 2.84 -9.22 -17.44
C LEU A 63 2.75 -8.45 -16.11
N VAL A 64 1.54 -8.06 -15.68
CA VAL A 64 1.33 -7.31 -14.42
C VAL A 64 1.66 -8.14 -13.20
N GLU A 65 1.38 -9.44 -13.22
CA GLU A 65 1.68 -10.33 -12.09
C GLU A 65 3.16 -10.71 -12.03
N SER A 66 3.92 -10.56 -13.13
CA SER A 66 5.34 -10.89 -13.20
C SER A 66 6.17 -10.11 -12.16
N ALA A 67 7.11 -10.82 -11.52
CA ALA A 67 8.03 -10.21 -10.57
C ALA A 67 8.93 -9.19 -11.26
N VAL A 68 9.38 -9.49 -12.49
CA VAL A 68 10.27 -8.61 -13.27
C VAL A 68 9.63 -7.25 -13.50
N PHE A 69 8.38 -7.21 -13.94
CA PHE A 69 7.66 -5.96 -14.19
C PHE A 69 7.47 -5.14 -12.89
N LYS A 70 7.08 -5.81 -11.80
CA LYS A 70 6.91 -5.17 -10.48
C LYS A 70 8.23 -4.61 -9.95
N THR A 71 9.33 -5.35 -10.10
CA THR A 71 10.67 -4.91 -9.68
C THR A 71 11.16 -3.74 -10.55
N PHE A 72 10.93 -3.79 -11.86
CA PHE A 72 11.27 -2.69 -12.76
C PHE A 72 10.53 -1.40 -12.39
N SER A 73 9.20 -1.45 -12.27
CA SER A 73 8.36 -0.31 -11.85
C SER A 73 8.80 0.24 -10.49
N MET A 74 9.13 -0.65 -9.54
CA MET A 74 9.67 -0.24 -8.25
C MET A 74 11.00 0.52 -8.36
N ILE A 75 11.95 0.00 -9.14
CA ILE A 75 13.25 0.65 -9.34
C ILE A 75 13.06 2.03 -9.96
N CYS A 76 12.18 2.15 -10.95
CA CYS A 76 11.80 3.42 -11.57
C CYS A 76 11.32 4.43 -10.51
N VAL A 77 10.34 4.04 -9.68
CA VAL A 77 9.84 4.90 -8.60
C VAL A 77 10.93 5.24 -7.58
N GLY A 78 11.78 4.27 -7.21
CA GLY A 78 12.90 4.47 -6.30
C GLY A 78 13.90 5.50 -6.81
N ILE A 79 14.27 5.40 -8.08
CA ILE A 79 15.13 6.38 -8.76
C ILE A 79 14.45 7.76 -8.72
N ASN A 80 13.16 7.88 -9.05
CA ASN A 80 12.45 9.17 -8.98
C ASN A 80 12.58 9.86 -7.63
N ILE A 81 12.51 9.08 -6.54
CA ILE A 81 12.64 9.59 -5.18
C ILE A 81 14.07 10.02 -4.87
N CYS A 82 15.09 9.31 -5.34
CA CYS A 82 16.49 9.76 -5.20
C CYS A 82 16.71 11.13 -5.84
N PHE A 83 16.11 11.38 -7.02
CA PHE A 83 16.18 12.68 -7.67
C PHE A 83 15.38 13.76 -6.91
N LEU A 84 14.21 13.42 -6.36
CA LEU A 84 13.45 14.33 -5.50
C LEU A 84 14.21 14.70 -4.21
N LEU A 85 14.92 13.75 -3.62
CA LEU A 85 15.76 13.98 -2.43
C LEU A 85 17.01 14.81 -2.76
N SER A 86 17.44 14.80 -4.02
CA SER A 86 18.56 15.60 -4.52
C SER A 86 18.12 17.00 -4.93
N ASP A 87 16.83 17.35 -4.78
CA ASP A 87 16.32 18.70 -5.02
C ASP A 87 16.74 19.63 -3.87
N HIS A 88 17.58 20.62 -4.17
CA HIS A 88 18.10 21.59 -3.20
C HIS A 88 17.65 23.00 -3.56
N ALA A 89 17.34 23.81 -2.55
CA ALA A 89 17.00 25.22 -2.74
C ALA A 89 18.21 25.97 -3.34
N GLY A 90 18.15 26.29 -4.64
CA GLY A 90 19.25 26.87 -5.41
C GLY A 90 19.78 26.00 -6.56
N SER A 91 19.04 24.96 -6.97
CA SER A 91 19.43 24.12 -8.10
C SER A 91 19.53 24.93 -9.42
N SER A 92 20.42 24.52 -10.31
CA SER A 92 20.60 25.19 -11.60
C SER A 92 19.38 24.99 -12.49
N ALA A 93 19.12 25.96 -13.39
CA ALA A 93 17.99 25.86 -14.34
C ALA A 93 18.03 24.60 -15.21
N ASP A 94 19.22 24.03 -15.45
CA ASP A 94 19.37 22.78 -16.18
C ASP A 94 18.98 21.56 -15.35
N PHE A 95 19.26 21.57 -14.04
CA PHE A 95 18.82 20.51 -13.14
C PHE A 95 17.29 20.49 -12.99
N GLU A 96 16.64 21.66 -12.89
CA GLU A 96 15.18 21.76 -12.88
C GLU A 96 14.55 21.19 -14.15
N ARG A 97 15.13 21.48 -15.34
CA ARG A 97 14.69 20.89 -16.61
C ARG A 97 14.85 19.37 -16.65
N MET A 98 15.96 18.85 -16.13
CA MET A 98 16.18 17.40 -16.03
C MET A 98 15.14 16.74 -15.11
N LEU A 99 14.84 17.35 -13.96
CA LEU A 99 13.80 16.88 -13.05
C LEU A 99 12.42 16.88 -13.71
N ASP A 100 12.07 17.91 -14.47
CA ASP A 100 10.79 17.98 -15.17
C ASP A 100 10.67 16.93 -16.29
N LEU A 101 11.72 16.72 -17.08
CA LEU A 101 11.76 15.66 -18.09
C LEU A 101 11.61 14.27 -17.43
N GLN A 102 12.31 14.06 -16.33
CA GLN A 102 12.22 12.82 -15.57
C GLN A 102 10.81 12.60 -14.98
N ASN A 103 10.18 13.66 -14.46
CA ASN A 103 8.82 13.60 -13.95
C ASN A 103 7.81 13.19 -15.04
N TYR A 104 8.04 13.65 -16.27
CA TYR A 104 7.25 13.27 -17.43
C TYR A 104 7.43 11.80 -17.79
N ILE A 105 8.66 11.28 -17.80
CA ILE A 105 8.94 9.86 -18.06
C ILE A 105 8.23 8.95 -17.04
N PHE A 106 8.27 9.28 -15.76
CA PHE A 106 7.59 8.47 -14.73
C PHE A 106 6.07 8.60 -14.75
N PHE A 107 5.53 9.69 -15.26
CA PHE A 107 4.09 9.75 -15.52
C PHE A 107 3.68 8.72 -16.57
N TRP A 108 4.45 8.59 -17.65
CA TRP A 108 4.20 7.57 -18.69
C TRP A 108 4.35 6.14 -18.17
N GLU A 109 5.33 5.89 -17.30
CA GLU A 109 5.51 4.59 -16.64
C GLU A 109 4.29 4.21 -15.79
N LEU A 110 3.79 5.14 -14.96
CA LEU A 110 2.58 4.94 -14.17
C LEU A 110 1.34 4.75 -15.05
N LEU A 111 1.21 5.55 -16.11
CA LEU A 111 0.11 5.43 -17.07
C LEU A 111 0.10 4.04 -17.69
N PHE A 112 1.25 3.57 -18.16
CA PHE A 112 1.39 2.24 -18.77
C PHE A 112 1.01 1.12 -17.79
N GLU A 113 1.51 1.16 -16.56
CA GLU A 113 1.19 0.15 -15.55
C GLU A 113 -0.30 0.10 -15.23
N VAL A 114 -0.93 1.26 -15.03
CA VAL A 114 -2.36 1.35 -14.75
C VAL A 114 -3.18 0.88 -15.95
N THR A 115 -2.80 1.24 -17.18
CA THR A 115 -3.46 0.79 -18.41
C THR A 115 -3.40 -0.72 -18.57
N ILE A 116 -2.23 -1.36 -18.40
CA ILE A 116 -2.13 -2.82 -18.46
C ILE A 116 -2.95 -3.44 -17.33
N GLY A 117 -2.94 -2.86 -16.13
CA GLY A 117 -3.80 -3.28 -15.03
C GLY A 117 -5.28 -3.25 -15.38
N VAL A 118 -5.77 -2.19 -16.03
CA VAL A 118 -7.15 -2.08 -16.49
C VAL A 118 -7.46 -3.18 -17.53
N ILE A 119 -6.55 -3.47 -18.45
CA ILE A 119 -6.73 -4.54 -19.46
C ILE A 119 -6.72 -5.94 -18.82
N ALA A 120 -5.87 -6.16 -17.82
CA ALA A 120 -5.70 -7.45 -17.14
C ALA A 120 -6.89 -7.82 -16.24
N TYR A 121 -7.52 -6.84 -15.59
CA TYR A 121 -8.53 -7.10 -14.56
C TYR A 121 -9.87 -6.41 -14.78
N GLY A 122 -9.97 -5.53 -15.80
CA GLY A 122 -11.14 -4.72 -16.08
C GLY A 122 -11.28 -3.50 -15.15
N PRO A 123 -12.02 -2.47 -15.60
CA PRO A 123 -12.21 -1.23 -14.83
C PRO A 123 -13.03 -1.45 -13.54
N PHE A 124 -14.22 -2.06 -13.65
CA PHE A 124 -15.16 -2.17 -12.51
C PHE A 124 -14.92 -3.38 -11.59
N GLY A 125 -14.35 -4.47 -12.10
CA GLY A 125 -14.10 -5.69 -11.33
C GLY A 125 -12.66 -5.87 -10.85
N GLY A 126 -11.76 -4.95 -11.24
CA GLY A 126 -10.33 -5.09 -11.03
C GLY A 126 -9.68 -3.90 -10.34
N VAL A 127 -9.85 -2.71 -10.92
CA VAL A 127 -9.22 -1.49 -10.40
C VAL A 127 -9.87 -1.01 -9.10
N LEU A 128 -11.20 -1.04 -9.01
CA LEU A 128 -11.94 -0.53 -7.84
C LEU A 128 -11.98 -1.51 -6.67
N ASP A 129 -11.80 -2.81 -6.92
CA ASP A 129 -11.88 -3.86 -5.89
C ASP A 129 -10.58 -3.94 -5.05
N ASP A 130 -9.44 -3.66 -5.67
CA ASP A 130 -8.16 -3.53 -4.98
C ASP A 130 -7.88 -2.07 -4.64
N ARG A 131 -7.96 -1.73 -3.35
CA ARG A 131 -7.69 -0.37 -2.81
C ARG A 131 -6.34 0.19 -3.28
N TRP A 132 -5.33 -0.65 -3.46
CA TRP A 132 -4.01 -0.19 -3.89
C TRP A 132 -4.01 0.21 -5.36
N ARG A 133 -4.67 -0.58 -6.21
CA ARG A 133 -4.80 -0.29 -7.63
C ARG A 133 -5.72 0.89 -7.91
N ALA A 134 -6.80 1.03 -7.13
CA ALA A 134 -7.67 2.20 -7.15
C ALA A 134 -6.91 3.49 -6.82
N PHE A 135 -6.00 3.43 -5.83
CA PHE A 135 -5.18 4.59 -5.48
C PHE A 135 -4.17 4.93 -6.58
N ASP A 136 -3.52 3.93 -7.20
CA ASP A 136 -2.57 4.20 -8.28
C ASP A 136 -3.29 4.85 -9.48
N PHE A 137 -4.52 4.42 -9.78
CA PHE A 137 -5.40 5.07 -10.76
C PHE A 137 -5.77 6.51 -10.36
N LEU A 138 -6.08 6.76 -9.09
CA LEU A 138 -6.37 8.11 -8.59
C LEU A 138 -5.14 9.04 -8.68
N ILE A 139 -3.94 8.57 -8.35
CA ILE A 139 -2.71 9.35 -8.55
C ILE A 139 -2.56 9.72 -10.02
N LEU A 140 -2.74 8.74 -10.91
CA LEU A 140 -2.61 8.97 -12.34
C LEU A 140 -3.55 10.08 -12.81
N LEU A 141 -4.82 10.07 -12.35
CA LEU A 141 -5.79 11.12 -12.66
C LEU A 141 -5.37 12.50 -12.14
N ILE A 142 -4.99 12.61 -10.86
CA ILE A 142 -4.57 13.91 -10.29
C ILE A 142 -3.33 14.43 -11.01
N THR A 143 -2.38 13.55 -11.33
CA THR A 143 -1.15 13.91 -12.05
C THR A 143 -1.48 14.36 -13.48
N ALA A 144 -2.37 13.66 -14.18
CA ALA A 144 -2.82 14.05 -15.53
C ALA A 144 -3.53 15.42 -15.54
N ILE A 145 -4.43 15.66 -14.57
CA ILE A 145 -5.10 16.96 -14.41
C ILE A 145 -4.08 18.06 -14.12
N SER A 146 -3.06 17.76 -13.31
CA SER A 146 -1.98 18.72 -13.01
C SER A 146 -1.19 19.10 -14.26
N TYR A 147 -0.93 18.16 -15.18
CA TYR A 147 -0.29 18.46 -16.46
C TYR A 147 -1.18 19.26 -17.42
N LEU A 148 -2.49 19.02 -17.42
CA LEU A 148 -3.45 19.76 -18.25
C LEU A 148 -3.70 21.19 -17.74
N THR A 149 -3.44 21.44 -16.45
CA THR A 149 -3.72 22.71 -15.81
C THR A 149 -2.47 23.59 -15.80
N ILE A 150 -2.41 24.61 -16.66
CA ILE A 150 -1.31 25.59 -16.77
C ILE A 150 -1.32 26.62 -15.59
N SER A 151 -2.09 26.37 -14.53
CA SER A 151 -2.21 27.29 -13.39
C SER A 151 -1.15 27.02 -12.32
N LYS A 152 -0.84 28.05 -11.51
CA LYS A 152 0.04 27.91 -10.34
C LYS A 152 -0.44 26.79 -9.40
N THR A 153 -1.75 26.59 -9.28
CA THR A 153 -2.34 25.48 -8.50
C THR A 153 -1.98 24.11 -9.07
N GLY A 154 -1.98 23.96 -10.40
CA GLY A 154 -1.55 22.73 -11.09
C GLY A 154 -0.09 22.38 -10.78
N SER A 155 0.78 23.38 -10.69
CA SER A 155 2.20 23.17 -10.33
C SER A 155 2.38 22.66 -8.89
N THR A 156 1.60 23.15 -7.93
CA THR A 156 1.64 22.69 -6.53
C THR A 156 1.08 21.27 -6.40
N LEU A 157 -0.01 20.96 -7.10
CA LEU A 157 -0.58 19.60 -7.14
C LEU A 157 0.39 18.62 -7.80
N ALA A 158 1.05 19.01 -8.88
CA ALA A 158 2.09 18.20 -9.51
C ALA A 158 3.22 17.86 -8.53
N LYS A 159 3.65 18.82 -7.71
CA LYS A 159 4.65 18.61 -6.65
C LYS A 159 4.13 17.67 -5.55
N ALA A 160 2.90 17.87 -5.07
CA ALA A 160 2.28 17.00 -4.07
C ALA A 160 2.09 15.56 -4.57
N CYS A 161 1.76 15.39 -5.84
CA CYS A 161 1.66 14.07 -6.48
C CYS A 161 2.97 13.27 -6.45
N ARG A 162 4.13 13.96 -6.46
CA ARG A 162 5.44 13.30 -6.30
C ARG A 162 5.55 12.60 -4.95
N LEU A 163 5.00 13.18 -3.89
CA LEU A 163 5.01 12.60 -2.55
C LEU A 163 4.15 11.34 -2.45
N PHE A 164 3.03 11.28 -3.20
CA PHE A 164 2.19 10.08 -3.21
C PHE A 164 2.88 8.85 -3.80
N ARG A 165 3.91 9.03 -4.64
CA ARG A 165 4.74 7.93 -5.16
C ARG A 165 5.58 7.27 -4.05
N VAL A 166 5.97 8.01 -3.01
CA VAL A 166 6.64 7.46 -1.82
C VAL A 166 5.72 6.50 -1.07
N ILE A 167 4.43 6.84 -0.97
CA ILE A 167 3.41 5.96 -0.37
C ILE A 167 3.29 4.66 -1.16
N ARG A 168 3.51 4.68 -2.48
CA ARG A 168 3.50 3.50 -3.33
C ARG A 168 4.65 2.53 -3.00
N LEU A 169 5.85 3.02 -2.72
CA LEU A 169 6.96 2.18 -2.24
C LEU A 169 6.63 1.52 -0.89
N MET A 170 5.98 2.25 0.02
CA MET A 170 5.58 1.71 1.33
C MET A 170 4.66 0.48 1.22
N ARG A 171 3.91 0.33 0.13
CA ARG A 171 2.99 -0.80 -0.11
C ARG A 171 3.72 -2.11 -0.37
N MET A 172 4.97 -2.03 -0.83
CA MET A 172 5.81 -3.18 -1.13
C MET A 172 6.53 -3.69 0.12
N PHE A 173 6.71 -2.83 1.13
CA PHE A 173 7.16 -3.20 2.47
C PHE A 173 6.05 -3.87 3.31
N LYS A 174 5.34 -4.84 2.71
CA LYS A 174 4.40 -5.71 3.45
C LYS A 174 5.01 -6.60 4.55
N PRO A 175 6.32 -6.88 4.69
CA PRO A 175 6.78 -7.70 5.81
C PRO A 175 6.79 -6.98 7.16
N ILE A 176 6.59 -5.66 7.23
CA ILE A 176 6.51 -4.95 8.53
C ILE A 176 5.26 -5.36 9.33
N ARG A 177 4.21 -5.88 8.66
CA ARG A 177 2.99 -6.39 9.30
C ARG A 177 3.17 -7.65 10.15
N ILE A 178 4.35 -8.27 10.14
CA ILE A 178 4.66 -9.48 10.93
C ILE A 178 5.43 -9.13 12.21
N ILE A 179 5.94 -7.89 12.34
CA ILE A 179 6.82 -7.48 13.46
C ILE A 179 6.15 -6.45 14.40
N LEU A 180 5.05 -5.81 13.97
CA LEU A 180 4.16 -4.99 14.82
C LEU A 180 2.84 -5.72 15.09
#